data_AF-A0A8C1IPA6-F1
#
_entry.id   AF-A0A8C1IPA6-F1
#
_cell.length_a   1.000
_cell.length_b   1.000
_cell.length_c   1.000
_cell.angle_alpha   90.00
_cell.angle_beta   90.00
_cell.angle_gamma   90.00
#
_symmetry.space_group_name_H-M   'P 1'
#
loop_
_entity.id
_entity.type
_entity.pdbx_description
1 polymer ?
#
loop_
_entity_poly.entity_id
_entity_poly.type
_entity_poly.pdbx_seq_one_letter_code
_entity_poly.pdbx_strand_id
1 'polypeptide(L)'
;MVLSHADESETLQRTLQLSSAVDISAIISPYSRDCCLNSCHGVPWWPRVPYAAAYIAYWVGHCGSGFMKAGLQHRKKEVKALRGLYNSQLCLIHEKALIMYLLVVVISLLLSSVPARSRPVEDFNEKIFWKSGQGMDGPLITFGDIAVPTGFQNADPCTARRCKWRKSRNGLVYVPYKISNQYSPDEIKVIKQGLNSFTGISCIRFVPHNGQRDFLNIKSDSGCYSYLGRQGGGQVVSLQRRGCVYDYIVQHELLHALGFHHEQNRSDRDKHIKILFQNIIPQQEHNFKKRKTNNLGTPYDYNSVMHYSRFAFSKNNEPTMIPIPNRNVVIGEARKMSPNDILRINKLYCR
;
A
#
# COMPACT_ATOMS: atom_id res chain seq x y z
N MET A 1 -7.88 -43.56 -32.86
CA MET A 1 -7.36 -42.39 -33.61
C MET A 1 -7.34 -41.22 -32.63
N VAL A 2 -6.23 -40.88 -31.96
CA VAL A 2 -4.93 -40.38 -32.47
C VAL A 2 -5.04 -38.96 -33.03
N LEU A 3 -4.57 -38.00 -32.19
CA LEU A 3 -3.85 -36.73 -32.47
C LEU A 3 -4.61 -35.64 -33.27
N SER A 4 -4.37 -34.32 -33.12
CA SER A 4 -3.28 -33.46 -32.59
C SER A 4 -3.90 -32.06 -32.27
N HIS A 5 -3.49 -31.22 -31.31
CA HIS A 5 -2.24 -30.46 -31.12
C HIS A 5 -1.79 -29.59 -32.32
N ALA A 6 -1.38 -28.34 -31.98
CA ALA A 6 -1.01 -27.18 -32.82
C ALA A 6 -2.22 -26.35 -33.33
N ASP A 7 -2.26 -25.02 -33.21
CA ASP A 7 -1.17 -24.10 -33.55
C ASP A 7 -1.28 -22.74 -32.80
N GLU A 8 -0.31 -22.46 -31.92
CA GLU A 8 0.00 -21.14 -31.33
C GLU A 8 1.34 -20.61 -31.90
N SER A 9 1.78 -21.09 -33.09
CA SER A 9 3.06 -20.70 -33.69
C SER A 9 2.99 -19.53 -34.67
N GLU A 10 1.80 -18.99 -34.99
CA GLU A 10 1.70 -17.94 -36.02
C GLU A 10 1.93 -16.51 -35.48
N THR A 11 1.86 -16.30 -34.16
CA THR A 11 2.08 -14.98 -33.54
C THR A 11 3.52 -14.75 -33.07
N LEU A 12 4.36 -15.80 -32.98
CA LEU A 12 5.76 -15.67 -32.55
C LEU A 12 6.72 -15.34 -33.71
N GLN A 13 6.33 -15.61 -34.97
CA GLN A 13 7.17 -15.34 -36.14
C GLN A 13 7.12 -13.90 -36.66
N ARG A 14 6.15 -13.07 -36.23
CA ARG A 14 6.13 -11.64 -36.58
C ARG A 14 6.93 -10.74 -35.64
N THR A 15 7.36 -11.24 -34.47
CA THR A 15 8.13 -10.45 -33.51
C THR A 15 9.64 -10.71 -33.58
N LEU A 16 10.08 -11.75 -34.30
CA LEU A 16 11.49 -12.11 -34.48
C LEU A 16 12.14 -11.61 -35.78
N GLN A 17 11.46 -10.74 -36.54
CA GLN A 17 12.00 -10.14 -37.77
C GLN A 17 12.35 -8.64 -37.67
N LEU A 18 12.35 -8.06 -36.47
CA LEU A 18 12.74 -6.65 -36.23
C LEU A 18 13.94 -6.48 -35.30
N SER A 19 14.77 -7.52 -35.14
CA SER A 19 16.02 -7.45 -34.37
C SER A 19 17.24 -7.84 -35.21
N SER A 20 17.48 -7.11 -36.30
CA SER A 20 18.80 -7.09 -36.92
C SER A 20 18.96 -5.84 -37.78
N ALA A 21 20.06 -5.13 -37.58
CA ALA A 21 20.55 -3.95 -38.30
C ALA A 21 20.05 -2.58 -37.79
N VAL A 22 20.71 -2.06 -36.76
CA VAL A 22 21.12 -0.65 -36.77
C VAL A 22 22.63 -0.65 -36.65
N ASP A 23 23.29 -0.31 -37.76
CA ASP A 23 24.74 -0.20 -37.88
C ASP A 23 25.19 1.12 -37.23
N ILE A 24 25.85 1.03 -36.07
CA ILE A 24 26.26 2.18 -35.25
C ILE A 24 27.49 2.90 -35.87
N SER A 25 28.05 2.38 -36.96
CA SER A 25 29.19 3.00 -37.66
C SER A 25 28.84 4.25 -38.49
N ALA A 26 27.55 4.60 -38.66
CA ALA A 26 27.11 5.66 -39.56
C ALA A 26 26.70 7.00 -38.90
N ILE A 27 26.86 7.18 -37.58
CA ILE A 27 26.45 8.43 -36.87
C ILE A 27 27.64 9.23 -36.32
N ILE A 28 28.88 8.80 -36.55
CA ILE A 28 30.08 9.56 -36.15
C ILE A 28 30.86 10.00 -37.39
N SER A 29 30.38 11.09 -38.04
CA SER A 29 31.13 12.06 -38.88
C SER A 29 30.11 12.78 -39.78
N PRO A 30 29.92 14.12 -39.71
CA PRO A 30 30.99 15.11 -39.71
C PRO A 30 30.72 16.28 -38.74
N TYR A 31 31.20 16.20 -37.50
CA TYR A 31 31.31 17.39 -36.61
C TYR A 31 32.63 17.40 -35.84
N SER A 32 33.67 16.81 -36.42
CA SER A 32 35.05 16.98 -35.99
C SER A 32 35.81 17.82 -37.01
N ARG A 33 35.51 19.12 -37.06
CA ARG A 33 36.40 20.18 -37.58
C ARG A 33 35.77 21.53 -37.24
N ASP A 34 36.60 22.42 -36.72
CA ASP A 34 36.37 23.85 -36.50
C ASP A 34 35.53 24.28 -35.28
N CYS A 35 36.18 24.28 -34.12
CA CYS A 35 35.97 25.31 -33.08
C CYS A 35 37.22 25.44 -32.18
N CYS A 36 38.38 25.62 -32.82
CA CYS A 36 39.52 26.32 -32.24
C CYS A 36 39.78 27.48 -33.17
N LEU A 37 39.15 28.64 -32.92
CA LEU A 37 39.53 30.01 -33.31
C LEU A 37 38.27 30.89 -33.48
N ASN A 38 38.12 31.84 -32.55
CA ASN A 38 37.44 33.14 -32.67
C ASN A 38 35.90 33.25 -32.45
N SER A 39 35.59 33.96 -31.35
CA SER A 39 34.62 35.06 -31.19
C SER A 39 33.11 34.80 -31.23
N CYS A 40 32.50 34.98 -30.05
CA CYS A 40 31.07 35.12 -29.79
C CYS A 40 30.45 36.34 -30.49
N HIS A 41 29.26 36.23 -31.09
CA HIS A 41 28.20 37.27 -31.16
C HIS A 41 26.88 36.68 -31.73
N GLY A 42 25.71 37.02 -31.13
CA GLY A 42 24.41 37.06 -31.84
C GLY A 42 23.31 36.00 -31.55
N VAL A 43 22.61 36.06 -30.40
CA VAL A 43 21.15 36.35 -30.17
C VAL A 43 20.09 35.78 -31.18
N PRO A 44 18.79 35.42 -30.88
CA PRO A 44 18.00 35.39 -29.62
C PRO A 44 16.89 34.27 -29.43
N TRP A 45 16.24 34.35 -28.24
CA TRP A 45 14.84 34.00 -27.87
C TRP A 45 14.48 32.57 -27.39
N TRP A 46 14.04 32.55 -26.12
CA TRP A 46 13.44 31.46 -25.34
C TRP A 46 11.94 31.23 -25.69
N PRO A 47 11.34 30.13 -25.19
CA PRO A 47 10.47 30.33 -24.02
C PRO A 47 10.70 29.34 -22.87
N ARG A 48 10.39 29.83 -21.66
CA ARG A 48 10.57 29.24 -20.33
C ARG A 48 9.55 28.11 -20.06
N VAL A 49 9.96 27.06 -19.35
CA VAL A 49 9.17 26.41 -18.28
C VAL A 49 10.14 25.95 -17.15
N PRO A 50 9.79 26.11 -15.85
CA PRO A 50 10.74 26.08 -14.74
C PRO A 50 10.85 24.72 -14.03
N TYR A 51 11.80 24.62 -13.09
CA TYR A 51 12.10 23.53 -12.15
C TYR A 51 13.16 22.50 -12.56
N ALA A 52 14.43 22.91 -12.50
CA ALA A 52 15.54 22.07 -12.00
C ALA A 52 16.82 22.93 -11.87
N ALA A 53 16.79 23.93 -10.98
CA ALA A 53 17.98 24.68 -10.59
C ALA A 53 18.05 24.70 -9.07
N ALA A 54 18.60 23.63 -8.49
CA ALA A 54 19.23 23.62 -7.16
C ALA A 54 19.90 22.26 -6.97
N TYR A 55 21.16 22.28 -6.50
CA TYR A 55 22.09 21.15 -6.30
C TYR A 55 22.71 20.66 -7.62
N ILE A 56 23.96 20.95 -8.00
CA ILE A 56 25.20 21.11 -7.22
C ILE A 56 26.08 22.15 -7.94
N ALA A 57 26.07 23.38 -7.45
CA ALA A 57 27.16 24.33 -7.58
C ALA A 57 27.90 24.32 -6.24
N TYR A 58 28.76 23.32 -6.05
CA TYR A 58 29.80 23.34 -5.03
C TYR A 58 31.04 22.74 -5.68
N TRP A 59 32.09 23.56 -5.82
CA TRP A 59 33.34 23.41 -6.60
C TRP A 59 33.48 24.33 -7.83
N VAL A 60 33.16 25.61 -7.66
CA VAL A 60 33.84 26.69 -8.41
C VAL A 60 34.83 27.34 -7.47
N GLY A 61 36.09 27.45 -7.92
CA GLY A 61 37.03 28.43 -7.39
C GLY A 61 38.27 27.80 -6.77
N HIS A 62 39.33 27.65 -7.58
CA HIS A 62 40.70 28.11 -7.30
C HIS A 62 41.62 27.58 -8.40
N CYS A 63 41.89 28.42 -9.41
CA CYS A 63 43.17 28.42 -10.14
C CYS A 63 43.16 29.62 -11.10
N GLY A 64 43.36 30.81 -10.54
CA GLY A 64 43.59 32.03 -11.30
C GLY A 64 44.42 33.00 -10.45
N SER A 65 45.59 33.35 -10.99
CA SER A 65 46.51 34.42 -10.57
C SER A 65 47.52 34.13 -9.45
N GLY A 66 48.81 34.34 -9.77
CA GLY A 66 49.85 34.65 -8.77
C GLY A 66 51.25 34.10 -9.06
N PHE A 67 52.13 34.96 -9.61
CA PHE A 67 53.58 35.03 -9.34
C PHE A 67 54.56 33.96 -9.92
N MET A 68 55.31 34.28 -10.99
CA MET A 68 56.65 34.92 -10.95
C MET A 68 57.45 34.77 -12.26
N LYS A 69 57.87 35.94 -12.76
CA LYS A 69 59.10 36.32 -13.48
C LYS A 69 60.00 35.25 -14.12
N ALA A 70 60.27 35.51 -15.42
CA ALA A 70 61.58 35.57 -16.06
C ALA A 70 62.45 34.29 -16.18
N GLY A 71 62.84 34.00 -17.43
CA GLY A 71 64.11 33.33 -17.71
C GLY A 71 64.03 32.13 -18.65
N LEU A 72 64.61 32.30 -19.84
CA LEU A 72 65.21 31.26 -20.68
C LEU A 72 64.27 30.21 -21.33
N GLN A 73 63.78 30.60 -22.50
CA GLN A 73 64.19 30.02 -23.78
C GLN A 73 65.07 28.75 -23.70
N HIS A 74 64.48 27.56 -23.60
CA HIS A 74 64.93 26.36 -24.32
C HIS A 74 63.87 25.25 -24.28
N ARG A 75 63.72 24.56 -25.42
CA ARG A 75 62.93 23.32 -25.67
C ARG A 75 61.43 23.48 -26.00
N LYS A 76 61.14 24.16 -27.12
CA LYS A 76 59.86 24.07 -27.85
C LYS A 76 59.49 22.65 -28.35
N LYS A 77 60.39 21.66 -28.26
CA LYS A 77 60.10 20.26 -28.65
C LYS A 77 59.50 19.41 -27.52
N GLU A 78 59.79 19.69 -26.24
CA GLU A 78 59.25 18.93 -25.10
C GLU A 78 57.83 19.38 -24.71
N VAL A 79 57.50 20.67 -24.84
CA VAL A 79 56.17 21.21 -24.52
C VAL A 79 55.09 20.70 -25.50
N LYS A 80 55.46 20.37 -26.74
CA LYS A 80 54.52 19.84 -27.76
C LYS A 80 54.17 18.36 -27.51
N ALA A 81 55.13 17.58 -27.03
CA ALA A 81 54.92 16.18 -26.65
C ALA A 81 54.07 16.06 -25.37
N LEU A 82 54.32 16.90 -24.37
CA LEU A 82 53.54 16.93 -23.12
C LEU A 82 52.10 17.43 -23.34
N ARG A 83 51.86 18.41 -24.24
CA ARG A 83 50.50 18.80 -24.65
C ARG A 83 49.75 17.69 -25.41
N GLY A 84 50.46 16.88 -26.21
CA GLY A 84 49.87 15.73 -26.90
C GLY A 84 49.48 14.59 -25.95
N LEU A 85 50.31 14.33 -24.94
CA LEU A 85 50.04 13.33 -23.90
C LEU A 85 48.90 13.76 -22.95
N TYR A 86 48.83 15.05 -22.60
CA TYR A 86 47.75 15.60 -21.77
C TYR A 86 46.40 15.59 -22.50
N ASN A 87 46.37 15.96 -23.80
CA ASN A 87 45.14 15.95 -24.60
C ASN A 87 44.66 14.53 -24.93
N SER A 88 45.55 13.55 -25.07
CA SER A 88 45.16 12.13 -25.25
C SER A 88 44.64 11.51 -23.96
N GLN A 89 45.24 11.83 -22.79
CA GLN A 89 44.72 11.41 -21.49
C GLN A 89 43.35 12.03 -21.16
N LEU A 90 43.13 13.31 -21.46
CA LEU A 90 41.80 13.93 -21.29
C LEU A 90 40.74 13.31 -22.21
N CYS A 91 41.10 12.93 -23.44
CA CYS A 91 40.19 12.27 -24.37
C CYS A 91 39.80 10.85 -23.88
N LEU A 92 40.78 10.09 -23.37
CA LEU A 92 40.58 8.78 -22.74
C LEU A 92 39.70 8.84 -21.48
N ILE A 93 39.80 9.92 -20.70
CA ILE A 93 38.94 10.15 -19.53
C ILE A 93 37.52 10.48 -19.97
N HIS A 94 37.35 11.29 -21.03
CA HIS A 94 36.03 11.60 -21.60
C HIS A 94 35.34 10.39 -22.22
N GLU A 95 36.05 9.53 -22.97
CA GLU A 95 35.49 8.28 -23.51
C GLU A 95 35.06 7.33 -22.39
N LYS A 96 35.88 7.16 -21.36
CA LYS A 96 35.53 6.31 -20.20
C LYS A 96 34.34 6.87 -19.43
N ALA A 97 34.24 8.18 -19.27
CA ALA A 97 33.10 8.83 -18.64
C ALA A 97 31.81 8.66 -19.46
N LEU A 98 31.91 8.75 -20.79
CA LEU A 98 30.77 8.55 -21.70
C LEU A 98 30.30 7.09 -21.70
N ILE A 99 31.22 6.12 -21.70
CA ILE A 99 30.90 4.69 -21.59
C ILE A 99 30.27 4.38 -20.23
N MET A 100 30.78 4.97 -19.15
CA MET A 100 30.21 4.78 -17.82
C MET A 100 28.82 5.41 -17.71
N TYR A 101 28.60 6.57 -18.32
CA TYR A 101 27.28 7.21 -18.40
C TYR A 101 26.29 6.36 -19.21
N LEU A 102 26.70 5.87 -20.39
CA LEU A 102 25.87 4.98 -21.22
C LEU A 102 25.55 3.67 -20.50
N LEU A 103 26.50 3.09 -19.77
CA LEU A 103 26.25 1.91 -18.92
C LEU A 103 25.21 2.20 -17.84
N VAL A 104 25.29 3.34 -17.16
CA VAL A 104 24.30 3.74 -16.14
C VAL A 104 22.91 3.95 -16.75
N VAL A 105 22.81 4.56 -17.93
CA VAL A 105 21.54 4.75 -18.64
C VAL A 105 20.96 3.41 -19.10
N VAL A 106 21.76 2.51 -19.65
CA VAL A 106 21.32 1.17 -20.06
C VAL A 106 20.89 0.34 -18.85
N ILE A 107 21.64 0.38 -17.74
CA ILE A 107 21.25 -0.29 -16.49
C ILE A 107 19.93 0.30 -15.95
N SER A 108 19.75 1.62 -16.01
CA SER A 108 18.51 2.27 -15.56
C SER A 108 17.31 1.89 -16.43
N LEU A 109 17.49 1.80 -17.75
CA LEU A 109 16.46 1.34 -18.68
C LEU A 109 16.13 -0.15 -18.49
N LEU A 110 17.14 -0.99 -18.26
CA LEU A 110 16.95 -2.42 -17.96
C LEU A 110 16.26 -2.64 -16.61
N LEU A 111 16.54 -1.81 -15.60
CA LEU A 111 15.82 -1.84 -14.32
C LEU A 111 14.36 -1.36 -14.45
N SER A 112 14.06 -0.51 -15.43
CA SER A 112 12.70 -0.04 -15.73
C SER A 112 11.86 -1.03 -16.55
N SER A 113 12.50 -1.99 -17.21
CA SER A 113 11.84 -3.05 -17.99
C SER A 113 11.69 -4.38 -17.24
N VAL A 114 12.26 -4.51 -16.04
CA VAL A 114 11.88 -5.58 -15.12
C VAL A 114 10.44 -5.29 -14.68
N PRO A 115 9.44 -6.13 -15.02
CA PRO A 115 8.11 -5.97 -14.44
C PRO A 115 8.31 -6.02 -12.93
N ALA A 116 7.88 -4.97 -12.24
CA ALA A 116 7.91 -4.93 -10.79
C ALA A 116 7.17 -6.18 -10.30
N ARG A 117 7.93 -7.22 -9.92
CA ARG A 117 7.40 -8.29 -9.12
C ARG A 117 6.89 -7.55 -7.90
N SER A 118 5.58 -7.49 -7.76
CA SER A 118 4.94 -6.93 -6.59
C SER A 118 5.65 -7.54 -5.41
N ARG A 119 6.48 -6.74 -4.72
CA ARG A 119 6.87 -7.10 -3.38
C ARG A 119 5.53 -7.34 -2.69
N PRO A 120 5.33 -8.47 -1.99
CA PRO A 120 4.20 -8.57 -1.10
C PRO A 120 4.23 -7.28 -0.31
N VAL A 121 3.12 -6.52 -0.33
CA VAL A 121 2.96 -5.36 0.52
C VAL A 121 3.44 -5.85 1.88
N GLU A 122 4.60 -5.38 2.34
CA GLU A 122 5.00 -5.68 3.71
C GLU A 122 3.81 -5.18 4.52
N ASP A 123 3.14 -6.12 5.18
CA ASP A 123 1.92 -5.83 5.91
C ASP A 123 2.31 -5.01 7.15
N PHE A 124 2.48 -3.72 6.89
CA PHE A 124 2.79 -2.72 7.88
C PHE A 124 1.66 -2.67 8.93
N ASN A 125 0.45 -3.11 8.57
CA ASN A 125 -0.67 -3.21 9.47
C ASN A 125 -0.53 -4.44 10.39
N GLU A 126 -0.09 -5.61 9.89
CA GLU A 126 0.18 -6.80 10.72
C GLU A 126 1.28 -6.56 11.78
N LYS A 127 2.34 -5.82 11.46
CA LYS A 127 3.36 -5.43 12.45
C LYS A 127 2.83 -4.44 13.51
N ILE A 128 1.81 -3.66 13.19
CA ILE A 128 1.12 -2.78 14.14
C ILE A 128 0.17 -3.59 15.03
N PHE A 129 -0.55 -4.58 14.47
CA PHE A 129 -1.39 -5.52 15.24
C PHE A 129 -0.59 -6.28 16.31
N TRP A 130 0.69 -6.60 16.08
CA TRP A 130 1.52 -7.25 17.10
C TRP A 130 1.68 -6.47 18.40
N LYS A 131 1.57 -5.15 18.36
CA LYS A 131 1.76 -4.31 19.54
C LYS A 131 0.48 -4.07 20.35
N SER A 132 -0.70 -4.50 19.88
CA SER A 132 -1.96 -4.32 20.64
C SER A 132 -2.20 -5.40 21.70
N GLY A 133 -1.46 -6.52 21.66
CA GLY A 133 -1.60 -7.62 22.62
C GLY A 133 -1.00 -7.39 24.02
N GLN A 134 -0.29 -6.27 24.25
CA GLN A 134 0.31 -5.95 25.56
C GLN A 134 0.22 -4.44 25.84
N GLY A 135 -0.98 -3.96 26.20
CA GLY A 135 -1.18 -2.64 26.79
C GLY A 135 -1.76 -2.78 28.19
N MET A 136 -0.98 -2.46 29.22
CA MET A 136 -1.36 -2.57 30.64
C MET A 136 -2.50 -1.62 31.09
N ASP A 137 -3.18 -0.92 30.18
CA ASP A 137 -4.28 0.01 30.49
C ASP A 137 -5.43 0.03 29.44
N GLY A 138 -5.49 -0.95 28.51
CA GLY A 138 -6.49 -1.01 27.43
C GLY A 138 -7.49 -2.18 27.53
N PRO A 139 -8.64 -2.14 26.82
CA PRO A 139 -9.56 -3.28 26.79
C PRO A 139 -8.89 -4.51 26.18
N LEU A 140 -9.24 -5.70 26.66
CA LEU A 140 -8.75 -6.94 26.07
C LEU A 140 -9.22 -7.04 24.61
N ILE A 141 -8.25 -7.09 23.70
CA ILE A 141 -8.51 -7.31 22.27
C ILE A 141 -8.38 -8.79 21.97
N THR A 142 -9.37 -9.34 21.27
CA THR A 142 -9.44 -10.72 20.79
C THR A 142 -9.73 -10.66 19.30
N PHE A 143 -9.39 -11.72 18.56
CA PHE A 143 -9.50 -11.70 17.10
C PHE A 143 -8.78 -10.49 16.51
N GLY A 144 -7.60 -10.14 17.01
CA GLY A 144 -6.79 -9.04 16.49
C GLY A 144 -7.32 -7.61 16.72
N ASP A 145 -8.64 -7.38 16.60
CA ASP A 145 -9.30 -6.06 16.51
C ASP A 145 -10.69 -6.01 17.20
N ILE A 146 -11.13 -7.07 17.90
CA ILE A 146 -12.39 -7.05 18.65
C ILE A 146 -12.11 -6.80 20.14
N ALA A 147 -12.58 -5.66 20.64
CA ALA A 147 -12.54 -5.36 22.07
C ALA A 147 -13.63 -6.12 22.85
N VAL A 148 -13.26 -6.70 23.99
CA VAL A 148 -14.17 -7.38 24.92
C VAL A 148 -14.31 -6.56 26.21
N PRO A 149 -15.54 -6.17 26.61
CA PRO A 149 -15.77 -5.60 27.94
C PRO A 149 -15.35 -6.63 28.98
N THR A 150 -14.68 -6.22 30.07
CA THR A 150 -14.16 -7.11 31.13
C THR A 150 -15.15 -8.25 31.48
N GLY A 151 -14.86 -9.45 30.98
CA GLY A 151 -15.76 -10.62 31.04
C GLY A 151 -16.06 -11.20 29.65
N PHE A 152 -15.66 -12.46 29.42
CA PHE A 152 -15.83 -13.17 28.15
C PHE A 152 -17.30 -13.22 27.70
N GLN A 153 -17.69 -12.28 26.84
CA GLN A 153 -18.98 -12.31 26.14
C GLN A 153 -18.71 -12.47 24.65
N ASN A 154 -18.89 -13.71 24.21
CA ASN A 154 -18.87 -14.08 22.80
C ASN A 154 -20.06 -13.39 22.10
N ALA A 155 -19.85 -12.76 20.95
CA ALA A 155 -20.91 -12.70 19.95
C ALA A 155 -20.88 -14.05 19.19
N ASP A 156 -21.97 -14.73 18.86
CA ASP A 156 -23.39 -14.39 18.79
C ASP A 156 -24.22 -15.29 19.76
N PRO A 157 -25.28 -14.78 20.44
CA PRO A 157 -26.42 -14.09 19.86
C PRO A 157 -26.77 -12.76 20.54
N CYS A 158 -25.78 -11.91 20.82
CA CYS A 158 -26.09 -10.58 21.37
C CYS A 158 -26.94 -9.75 20.39
N THR A 159 -26.70 -9.86 19.07
CA THR A 159 -27.46 -9.15 18.04
C THR A 159 -28.87 -9.74 17.86
N ALA A 160 -29.13 -10.94 18.37
CA ALA A 160 -30.47 -11.48 18.45
C ALA A 160 -31.32 -10.82 19.55
N ARG A 161 -30.70 -10.19 20.57
CA ARG A 161 -31.44 -9.69 21.75
C ARG A 161 -31.11 -8.28 22.23
N ARG A 162 -29.83 -7.88 22.39
CA ARG A 162 -29.49 -6.67 23.17
C ARG A 162 -28.45 -5.73 22.56
N CYS A 163 -27.52 -6.20 21.74
CA CYS A 163 -26.38 -5.40 21.27
C CYS A 163 -26.61 -4.76 19.87
N LYS A 164 -27.83 -4.79 19.32
CA LYS A 164 -28.12 -4.03 18.09
C LYS A 164 -28.25 -2.54 18.38
N TRP A 165 -27.83 -1.72 17.43
CA TRP A 165 -28.25 -0.33 17.37
C TRP A 165 -29.75 -0.24 17.12
N ARG A 166 -30.40 0.73 17.77
CA ARG A 166 -31.87 0.82 17.76
C ARG A 166 -32.37 1.34 16.41
N LYS A 167 -33.34 0.64 15.84
CA LYS A 167 -34.11 1.13 14.67
C LYS A 167 -35.10 2.19 15.13
N SER A 168 -35.07 3.35 14.48
CA SER A 168 -36.02 4.43 14.68
C SER A 168 -37.36 4.12 14.00
N ARG A 169 -38.40 4.88 14.36
CA ARG A 169 -39.77 4.71 13.82
C ARG A 169 -39.84 4.93 12.31
N ASN A 170 -38.95 5.75 11.75
CA ASN A 170 -38.87 5.99 10.30
C ASN A 170 -38.12 4.87 9.53
N GLY A 171 -37.79 3.77 10.20
CA GLY A 171 -37.11 2.63 9.59
C GLY A 171 -35.58 2.78 9.47
N LEU A 172 -35.00 3.92 9.87
CA LEU A 172 -33.55 4.14 9.86
C LEU A 172 -32.90 3.76 11.18
N VAL A 173 -31.63 3.39 11.14
CA VAL A 173 -30.82 3.10 12.33
C VAL A 173 -29.78 4.20 12.47
N TYR A 174 -29.98 5.08 13.45
CA TYR A 174 -29.04 6.16 13.72
C TYR A 174 -27.97 5.68 14.69
N VAL A 175 -26.70 5.80 14.28
CA VAL A 175 -25.52 5.46 15.09
C VAL A 175 -24.75 6.75 15.37
N PRO A 176 -24.91 7.36 16.55
CA PRO A 176 -24.22 8.60 16.89
C PRO A 176 -22.71 8.38 16.98
N TYR A 177 -21.91 9.34 16.54
CA TYR A 177 -20.44 9.27 16.62
C TYR A 177 -19.80 10.60 17.00
N LYS A 178 -18.64 10.52 17.66
CA LYS A 178 -17.72 11.63 17.92
C LYS A 178 -16.36 11.26 17.36
N ILE A 179 -15.71 12.20 16.67
CA ILE A 179 -14.33 12.04 16.17
C ILE A 179 -13.41 12.87 17.05
N SER A 180 -12.35 12.24 17.56
CA SER A 180 -11.30 12.88 18.36
C SER A 180 -10.60 14.00 17.59
N ASN A 181 -10.15 15.04 18.29
CA ASN A 181 -9.36 16.13 17.72
C ASN A 181 -7.90 15.72 17.42
N GLN A 182 -7.52 14.47 17.71
CA GLN A 182 -6.20 13.91 17.37
C GLN A 182 -5.98 13.77 15.86
N TYR A 183 -7.06 13.66 15.09
CA TYR A 183 -7.00 13.43 13.64
C TYR A 183 -6.79 14.74 12.87
N SER A 184 -6.00 14.67 11.79
CA SER A 184 -5.86 15.78 10.83
C SER A 184 -7.15 15.98 10.02
N PRO A 185 -7.33 17.15 9.36
CA PRO A 185 -8.47 17.37 8.46
C PRO A 185 -8.61 16.31 7.35
N ASP A 186 -7.49 15.85 6.79
CA ASP A 186 -7.48 14.81 5.76
C ASP A 186 -7.87 13.44 6.31
N GLU A 187 -7.37 13.08 7.50
CA GLU A 187 -7.77 11.85 8.21
C GLU A 187 -9.27 11.87 8.53
N ILE A 188 -9.80 13.01 8.99
CA ILE A 188 -11.24 13.20 9.23
C ILE A 188 -12.05 13.01 7.94
N LYS A 189 -11.54 13.45 6.79
CA LYS A 189 -12.20 13.25 5.49
C LYS A 189 -12.32 11.76 5.17
N VAL A 190 -11.26 10.97 5.36
CA VAL A 190 -11.29 9.52 5.16
C VAL A 190 -12.27 8.83 6.12
N ILE A 191 -12.24 9.19 7.41
CA ILE A 191 -13.18 8.63 8.40
C ILE A 191 -14.63 8.95 8.01
N LYS A 192 -14.91 10.20 7.60
CA LYS A 192 -16.25 10.60 7.14
C LYS A 192 -16.67 9.89 5.85
N GLN A 193 -15.75 9.60 4.93
CA GLN A 193 -16.04 8.78 3.75
C GLN A 193 -16.47 7.37 4.16
N GLY A 194 -15.74 6.72 5.06
CA GLY A 194 -16.12 5.42 5.59
C GLY A 194 -17.48 5.41 6.28
N LEU A 195 -17.78 6.42 7.11
CA LEU A 195 -19.11 6.59 7.73
C LEU A 195 -20.22 6.78 6.68
N ASN A 196 -19.96 7.60 5.66
CA ASN A 196 -20.95 7.91 4.61
C ASN A 196 -21.19 6.74 3.64
N SER A 197 -20.26 5.79 3.54
CA SER A 197 -20.39 4.62 2.65
C SER A 197 -21.64 3.78 2.89
N PHE A 198 -22.21 3.83 4.11
CA PHE A 198 -23.40 3.06 4.50
C PHE A 198 -24.73 3.70 4.06
N THR A 199 -24.75 5.02 3.77
CA THR A 199 -25.99 5.80 3.61
C THR A 199 -26.80 5.38 2.38
N GLY A 200 -26.14 5.11 1.25
CA GLY A 200 -26.80 4.77 -0.03
C GLY A 200 -27.14 3.29 -0.21
N ILE A 201 -26.61 2.42 0.65
CA ILE A 201 -26.66 0.95 0.49
C ILE A 201 -27.42 0.26 1.62
N SER A 202 -27.76 0.99 2.68
CA SER A 202 -28.43 0.47 3.86
C SER A 202 -29.30 1.51 4.56
N CYS A 203 -30.00 1.11 5.62
CA CYS A 203 -30.73 1.98 6.53
C CYS A 203 -29.86 2.57 7.67
N ILE A 204 -28.56 2.23 7.73
CA ILE A 204 -27.65 2.74 8.75
C ILE A 204 -27.30 4.20 8.45
N ARG A 205 -27.37 5.06 9.46
CA ARG A 205 -27.01 6.48 9.40
C ARG A 205 -26.08 6.81 10.54
N PHE A 206 -24.80 6.99 10.22
CA PHE A 206 -23.87 7.56 11.17
C PHE A 206 -24.12 9.07 11.28
N VAL A 207 -24.38 9.55 12.49
CA VAL A 207 -24.73 10.96 12.74
C VAL A 207 -23.84 11.56 13.81
N PRO A 208 -23.51 12.86 13.74
CA PRO A 208 -22.78 13.52 14.82
C PRO A 208 -23.49 13.34 16.16
N HIS A 209 -22.72 13.02 17.19
CA HIS A 209 -23.21 12.91 18.56
C HIS A 209 -23.75 14.26 19.05
N ASN A 210 -24.96 14.22 19.59
CA ASN A 210 -25.69 15.36 20.13
C ASN A 210 -26.45 14.93 21.40
N GLY A 211 -25.70 14.41 22.39
CA GLY A 211 -26.24 14.05 23.71
C GLY A 211 -26.89 12.68 23.81
N GLN A 212 -26.85 11.85 22.76
CA GLN A 212 -27.34 10.47 22.87
C GLN A 212 -26.48 9.67 23.85
N ARG A 213 -27.11 8.82 24.67
CA ARG A 213 -26.39 7.98 25.64
C ARG A 213 -25.38 7.03 24.98
N ASP A 214 -25.80 6.38 23.91
CA ASP A 214 -25.00 5.37 23.21
C ASP A 214 -24.40 5.98 21.95
N PHE A 215 -23.08 5.93 21.80
CA PHE A 215 -22.38 6.53 20.66
C PHE A 215 -21.00 5.90 20.44
N LEU A 216 -20.47 6.05 19.23
CA LEU A 216 -19.10 5.68 18.89
C LEU A 216 -18.14 6.84 19.22
N ASN A 217 -17.11 6.57 20.00
CA ASN A 217 -16.01 7.48 20.26
C ASN A 217 -14.81 7.06 19.39
N ILE A 218 -14.69 7.68 18.22
CA ILE A 218 -13.64 7.40 17.24
C ILE A 218 -12.37 8.15 17.66
N LYS A 219 -11.33 7.43 18.06
CA LYS A 219 -10.07 8.01 18.55
C LYS A 219 -8.86 7.18 18.13
N SER A 220 -7.67 7.75 18.23
CA SER A 220 -6.44 7.04 17.84
C SER A 220 -5.78 6.45 19.08
N ASP A 221 -6.12 5.20 19.39
CA ASP A 221 -5.36 4.39 20.36
C ASP A 221 -4.31 3.52 19.63
N SER A 222 -3.84 2.45 20.27
CA SER A 222 -2.94 1.47 19.67
C SER A 222 -3.73 0.46 18.82
N GLY A 223 -3.44 0.41 17.52
CA GLY A 223 -4.08 -0.50 16.57
C GLY A 223 -5.46 -0.05 16.07
N CYS A 224 -6.02 -0.90 15.20
CA CYS A 224 -7.37 -0.78 14.66
C CYS A 224 -8.24 -1.76 15.44
N TYR A 225 -9.30 -1.28 16.10
CA TYR A 225 -10.20 -2.16 16.83
C TYR A 225 -11.55 -1.52 17.12
N SER A 226 -12.54 -2.36 17.39
CA SER A 226 -13.90 -1.95 17.72
C SER A 226 -14.57 -2.99 18.63
N TYR A 227 -15.64 -2.59 19.30
CA TYR A 227 -16.49 -3.52 20.03
C TYR A 227 -17.52 -4.16 19.08
N LEU A 228 -17.96 -5.38 19.41
CA LEU A 228 -19.01 -6.04 18.64
C LEU A 228 -20.42 -5.58 19.04
N GLY A 229 -21.02 -4.77 18.16
CA GLY A 229 -22.34 -4.20 18.40
C GLY A 229 -22.32 -3.07 19.43
N ARG A 230 -23.52 -2.61 19.79
CA ARG A 230 -23.76 -1.57 20.79
C ARG A 230 -23.52 -2.11 22.21
N GLN A 231 -22.57 -1.51 22.93
CA GLN A 231 -22.22 -1.87 24.32
C GLN A 231 -23.07 -1.14 25.37
N GLY A 232 -23.57 0.05 25.02
CA GLY A 232 -24.21 0.98 25.96
C GLY A 232 -23.21 2.02 26.46
N GLY A 233 -23.63 3.29 26.50
CA GLY A 233 -22.70 4.41 26.73
C GLY A 233 -21.82 4.71 25.50
N GLY A 234 -20.79 5.54 25.69
CA GLY A 234 -19.78 5.77 24.67
C GLY A 234 -18.84 4.57 24.53
N GLN A 235 -18.72 4.00 23.33
CA GLN A 235 -17.82 2.88 23.04
C GLN A 235 -16.72 3.31 22.06
N VAL A 236 -15.50 2.81 22.28
CA VAL A 236 -14.35 3.17 21.44
C VAL A 236 -14.39 2.46 20.10
N VAL A 237 -14.05 3.20 19.05
CA VAL A 237 -13.55 2.64 17.79
C VAL A 237 -12.15 3.24 17.60
N SER A 238 -11.12 2.41 17.71
CA SER A 238 -9.75 2.85 17.54
C SER A 238 -9.38 2.80 16.07
N LEU A 239 -8.96 3.94 15.54
CA LEU A 239 -8.32 4.02 14.23
C LEU A 239 -6.97 4.69 14.44
N GLN A 240 -5.94 3.91 14.74
CA GLN A 240 -4.59 4.46 14.86
C GLN A 240 -4.23 5.27 13.62
N ARG A 241 -3.85 6.55 13.82
CA ARG A 241 -3.57 7.50 12.73
C ARG A 241 -2.64 6.94 11.67
N ARG A 242 -1.60 6.22 12.12
CA ARG A 242 -0.72 5.45 11.25
C ARG A 242 -1.22 4.01 11.20
N GLY A 243 -1.68 3.58 10.02
CA GLY A 243 -2.05 2.18 9.75
C GLY A 243 -3.56 1.93 9.60
N CYS A 244 -4.43 2.69 10.28
CA CYS A 244 -5.87 2.38 10.29
C CYS A 244 -6.75 3.35 9.49
N VAL A 245 -6.25 4.55 9.16
CA VAL A 245 -7.08 5.59 8.50
C VAL A 245 -7.13 5.36 6.98
N TYR A 246 -7.74 4.25 6.60
CA TYR A 246 -8.07 3.87 5.22
C TYR A 246 -9.54 3.49 5.14
N ASP A 247 -10.21 3.86 4.05
CA ASP A 247 -11.66 3.69 3.89
C ASP A 247 -12.15 2.25 4.22
N TYR A 248 -11.45 1.23 3.72
CA TYR A 248 -11.81 -0.18 3.96
C TYR A 248 -11.62 -0.60 5.42
N ILE A 249 -10.62 -0.08 6.13
CA ILE A 249 -10.43 -0.36 7.57
C ILE A 249 -11.50 0.37 8.38
N VAL A 250 -11.82 1.62 8.04
CA VAL A 250 -12.93 2.34 8.67
C VAL A 250 -14.23 1.54 8.50
N GLN A 251 -14.53 1.04 7.30
CA GLN A 251 -15.70 0.18 7.07
C GLN A 251 -15.65 -1.10 7.91
N HIS A 252 -14.49 -1.76 8.01
CA HIS A 252 -14.28 -2.95 8.82
C HIS A 252 -14.62 -2.72 10.30
N GLU A 253 -14.05 -1.68 10.90
CA GLU A 253 -14.28 -1.37 12.32
C GLU A 253 -15.72 -0.93 12.61
N LEU A 254 -16.36 -0.27 11.64
CA LEU A 254 -17.78 0.09 11.72
C LEU A 254 -18.68 -1.15 11.59
N LEU A 255 -18.32 -2.16 10.79
CA LEU A 255 -19.02 -3.44 10.74
C LEU A 255 -18.93 -4.19 12.07
N HIS A 256 -17.76 -4.19 12.73
CA HIS A 256 -17.66 -4.67 14.10
C HIS A 256 -18.61 -3.91 15.04
N ALA A 257 -18.61 -2.58 14.99
CA ALA A 257 -19.53 -1.77 15.79
C ALA A 257 -21.01 -2.05 15.51
N LEU A 258 -21.35 -2.54 14.31
CA LEU A 258 -22.70 -2.99 13.94
C LEU A 258 -23.00 -4.44 14.36
N GLY A 259 -21.99 -5.19 14.80
CA GLY A 259 -22.13 -6.53 15.39
C GLY A 259 -21.68 -7.68 14.48
N PHE A 260 -20.86 -7.42 13.46
CA PHE A 260 -20.33 -8.44 12.57
C PHE A 260 -18.96 -8.94 13.06
N HIS A 261 -18.80 -10.26 13.15
CA HIS A 261 -17.50 -10.91 13.33
C HIS A 261 -16.74 -10.99 12.01
N HIS A 262 -15.47 -11.36 12.09
CA HIS A 262 -14.73 -11.76 10.91
C HIS A 262 -15.31 -12.99 10.22
N GLU A 263 -15.09 -13.06 8.92
CA GLU A 263 -15.60 -14.13 8.07
C GLU A 263 -14.98 -15.48 8.43
N GLN A 264 -13.66 -15.53 8.70
CA GLN A 264 -12.96 -16.77 9.07
C GLN A 264 -13.38 -17.34 10.44
N ASN A 265 -14.12 -16.57 11.24
CA ASN A 265 -14.67 -17.03 12.52
C ASN A 265 -16.09 -17.60 12.39
N ARG A 266 -16.70 -17.61 11.20
CA ARG A 266 -18.02 -18.20 11.01
C ARG A 266 -18.11 -19.65 11.50
N SER A 267 -19.29 -20.03 11.98
CA SER A 267 -19.59 -21.39 12.45
C SER A 267 -19.38 -22.48 11.40
N ASP A 268 -19.54 -22.15 10.11
CA ASP A 268 -19.41 -23.05 8.95
C ASP A 268 -18.07 -22.93 8.21
N ARG A 269 -17.13 -22.12 8.71
CA ARG A 269 -15.88 -21.78 7.99
C ARG A 269 -15.03 -22.98 7.59
N ASP A 270 -15.07 -24.11 8.32
CA ASP A 270 -14.29 -25.32 8.00
C ASP A 270 -14.73 -25.99 6.69
N LYS A 271 -15.86 -25.58 6.10
CA LYS A 271 -16.29 -25.99 4.75
C LYS A 271 -15.62 -25.16 3.63
N HIS A 272 -14.94 -24.08 3.99
CA HIS A 272 -14.48 -23.03 3.07
C HIS A 272 -12.98 -22.74 3.22
N ILE A 273 -12.43 -22.85 4.43
CA ILE A 273 -11.01 -22.64 4.68
C ILE A 273 -10.45 -23.72 5.61
N LYS A 274 -9.15 -23.99 5.45
CA LYS A 274 -8.35 -24.76 6.39
C LYS A 274 -7.42 -23.81 7.15
N ILE A 275 -7.43 -23.91 8.48
CA ILE A 275 -6.48 -23.18 9.34
C ILE A 275 -5.22 -24.04 9.54
N LEU A 276 -4.05 -23.43 9.37
CA LEU A 276 -2.74 -24.02 9.58
C LEU A 276 -2.16 -23.54 10.90
N PHE A 277 -2.64 -24.10 12.01
CA PHE A 277 -2.26 -23.69 13.36
C PHE A 277 -0.74 -23.73 13.61
N GLN A 278 -0.03 -24.63 12.95
CA GLN A 278 1.43 -24.73 13.04
C GLN A 278 2.17 -23.48 12.56
N ASN A 279 1.55 -22.64 11.73
CA ASN A 279 2.14 -21.39 11.20
C ASN A 279 1.73 -20.15 12.02
N ILE A 280 0.80 -20.27 12.97
CA ILE A 280 0.31 -19.15 13.77
C ILE A 280 1.32 -18.81 14.87
N ILE A 281 1.50 -17.52 15.18
CA ILE A 281 2.27 -17.06 16.33
C ILE A 281 1.73 -17.70 17.63
N PRO A 282 2.60 -18.26 18.49
CA PRO A 282 2.15 -18.82 19.77
C PRO A 282 1.28 -17.84 20.55
N GLN A 283 0.21 -18.35 21.17
CA GLN A 283 -0.80 -17.59 21.94
C GLN A 283 -1.80 -16.78 21.09
N GLN A 284 -1.67 -16.77 19.77
CA GLN A 284 -2.55 -16.03 18.85
C GLN A 284 -3.57 -16.93 18.15
N GLU A 285 -3.61 -18.21 18.50
CA GLU A 285 -4.54 -19.20 17.96
C GLU A 285 -5.99 -18.86 18.30
N HIS A 286 -6.20 -18.10 19.38
CA HIS A 286 -7.52 -17.63 19.77
C HIS A 286 -8.20 -16.76 18.70
N ASN A 287 -7.44 -16.05 17.87
CA ASN A 287 -7.95 -15.24 16.75
C ASN A 287 -8.59 -16.09 15.62
N PHE A 288 -8.33 -17.40 15.60
CA PHE A 288 -8.83 -18.31 14.58
C PHE A 288 -9.92 -19.25 15.11
N LYS A 289 -10.35 -19.07 16.36
CA LYS A 289 -11.42 -19.87 16.96
C LYS A 289 -12.76 -19.57 16.29
N LYS A 290 -13.52 -20.60 15.91
CA LYS A 290 -14.88 -20.44 15.40
C LYS A 290 -15.77 -19.79 16.45
N ARG A 291 -16.75 -19.02 15.98
CA ARG A 291 -17.83 -18.44 16.76
C ARG A 291 -19.14 -19.08 16.36
N LYS A 292 -20.06 -19.18 17.33
CA LYS A 292 -21.46 -19.45 17.03
C LYS A 292 -21.99 -18.17 16.41
N THR A 293 -22.15 -18.17 15.10
CA THR A 293 -22.53 -17.01 14.29
C THR A 293 -23.91 -17.21 13.69
N ASN A 294 -24.74 -16.17 13.74
CA ASN A 294 -25.93 -16.06 12.92
C ASN A 294 -25.48 -15.60 11.53
N ASN A 295 -25.35 -16.56 10.64
CA ASN A 295 -24.90 -16.33 9.26
C ASN A 295 -25.95 -15.59 8.40
N LEU A 296 -27.13 -15.26 8.95
CA LEU A 296 -28.23 -14.55 8.29
C LEU A 296 -28.67 -15.20 6.96
N GLY A 297 -28.48 -16.52 6.84
CA GLY A 297 -28.75 -17.27 5.61
C GLY A 297 -27.96 -16.73 4.41
N THR A 298 -26.70 -16.33 4.62
CA THR A 298 -25.79 -15.86 3.57
C THR A 298 -24.63 -16.85 3.38
N PRO A 299 -24.15 -17.02 2.15
CA PRO A 299 -22.98 -17.86 1.89
C PRO A 299 -21.72 -17.28 2.56
N TYR A 300 -20.70 -18.12 2.67
CA TYR A 300 -19.35 -17.70 3.04
C TYR A 300 -18.76 -16.85 1.91
N ASP A 301 -18.07 -15.76 2.25
CA ASP A 301 -17.56 -14.79 1.28
C ASP A 301 -16.07 -14.49 1.49
N TYR A 302 -15.24 -15.08 0.62
CA TYR A 302 -13.80 -14.86 0.60
C TYR A 302 -13.40 -13.40 0.34
N ASN A 303 -14.27 -12.62 -0.32
CA ASN A 303 -14.05 -11.22 -0.67
C ASN A 303 -14.70 -10.25 0.33
N SER A 304 -15.20 -10.75 1.46
CA SER A 304 -15.70 -9.90 2.54
C SER A 304 -14.59 -9.00 3.07
N VAL A 305 -14.91 -7.73 3.35
CA VAL A 305 -13.96 -6.82 4.03
C VAL A 305 -13.65 -7.31 5.45
N MET A 306 -14.47 -8.22 5.99
CA MET A 306 -14.29 -8.86 7.29
C MET A 306 -13.45 -10.13 7.25
N HIS A 307 -12.92 -10.54 6.10
CA HIS A 307 -12.07 -11.74 6.01
C HIS A 307 -10.60 -11.38 6.25
N TYR A 308 -9.91 -12.14 7.11
CA TYR A 308 -8.47 -11.99 7.30
C TYR A 308 -7.64 -12.32 6.07
N SER A 309 -6.45 -11.73 6.01
CA SER A 309 -5.40 -12.06 5.03
C SER A 309 -4.99 -13.53 5.17
N ARG A 310 -4.42 -14.07 4.08
CA ARG A 310 -3.86 -15.43 4.05
C ARG A 310 -2.74 -15.66 5.07
N PHE A 311 -2.02 -14.60 5.43
CA PHE A 311 -0.81 -14.63 6.24
C PHE A 311 -1.03 -14.05 7.65
N ALA A 312 -2.27 -13.69 7.97
CA ALA A 312 -2.64 -13.10 9.25
C ALA A 312 -2.04 -13.91 10.41
N PHE A 313 -1.37 -13.23 11.33
CA PHE A 313 -0.75 -13.82 12.51
C PHE A 313 0.30 -14.92 12.21
N SER A 314 0.97 -14.88 11.06
CA SER A 314 2.03 -15.84 10.70
C SER A 314 3.32 -15.60 11.50
N LYS A 315 3.94 -16.70 11.97
CA LYS A 315 5.25 -16.65 12.65
C LYS A 315 6.45 -16.86 11.70
N ASN A 316 6.19 -17.33 10.49
CA ASN A 316 7.20 -17.84 9.56
C ASN A 316 6.97 -17.34 8.13
N ASN A 317 6.12 -16.33 7.92
CA ASN A 317 5.69 -15.83 6.61
C ASN A 317 4.99 -16.87 5.72
N GLU A 318 4.62 -18.02 6.30
CA GLU A 318 3.81 -19.03 5.63
C GLU A 318 2.32 -18.79 5.87
N PRO A 319 1.43 -19.25 4.96
CA PRO A 319 -0.01 -19.09 5.13
C PRO A 319 -0.51 -19.67 6.46
N THR A 320 -1.35 -18.92 7.18
CA THR A 320 -2.08 -19.42 8.35
C THR A 320 -3.47 -19.93 7.96
N MET A 321 -3.96 -19.55 6.76
CA MET A 321 -5.25 -19.99 6.23
C MET A 321 -5.17 -20.29 4.75
N ILE A 322 -5.85 -21.36 4.32
CA ILE A 322 -5.91 -21.78 2.92
C ILE A 322 -7.37 -22.01 2.52
N PRO A 323 -7.88 -21.34 1.47
CA PRO A 323 -9.20 -21.61 0.92
C PRO A 323 -9.32 -23.03 0.34
N ILE A 324 -10.52 -23.59 0.43
CA ILE A 324 -10.88 -24.90 -0.12
C ILE A 324 -12.22 -24.81 -0.89
N PRO A 325 -12.41 -25.64 -1.93
CA PRO A 325 -11.45 -26.61 -2.48
C PRO A 325 -10.34 -25.94 -3.30
N ASN A 326 -10.55 -24.71 -3.78
CA ASN A 326 -9.57 -24.00 -4.59
C ASN A 326 -8.65 -23.13 -3.71
N ARG A 327 -7.40 -23.57 -3.53
CA ARG A 327 -6.37 -22.87 -2.74
C ARG A 327 -5.95 -21.51 -3.31
N ASN A 328 -6.25 -21.23 -4.57
CA ASN A 328 -5.84 -20.00 -5.26
C ASN A 328 -6.82 -18.84 -5.06
N VAL A 329 -7.95 -19.05 -4.38
CA VAL A 329 -8.89 -17.98 -4.06
C VAL A 329 -8.21 -16.91 -3.20
N VAL A 330 -8.35 -15.65 -3.60
CA VAL A 330 -7.82 -14.49 -2.87
C VAL A 330 -8.68 -14.24 -1.62
N ILE A 331 -8.03 -13.95 -0.49
CA ILE A 331 -8.69 -13.65 0.78
C ILE A 331 -7.99 -12.49 1.48
N GLY A 332 -8.78 -11.63 2.12
CA GLY A 332 -8.28 -10.50 2.94
C GLY A 332 -7.60 -9.37 2.16
N GLU A 333 -7.87 -9.25 0.86
CA GLU A 333 -7.40 -8.14 0.03
C GLU A 333 -8.52 -7.13 -0.31
N ALA A 334 -9.72 -7.33 0.23
CA ALA A 334 -10.88 -6.49 -0.04
C ALA A 334 -10.62 -5.03 0.38
N ARG A 335 -10.93 -4.09 -0.53
CA ARG A 335 -10.79 -2.64 -0.32
C ARG A 335 -12.12 -1.89 -0.18
N LYS A 336 -13.22 -2.63 -0.04
CA LYS A 336 -14.58 -2.13 0.21
C LYS A 336 -15.46 -3.28 0.69
N MET A 337 -16.58 -2.96 1.31
CA MET A 337 -17.64 -3.92 1.60
C MET A 337 -18.06 -4.70 0.35
N SER A 338 -18.19 -6.02 0.49
CA SER A 338 -18.73 -6.87 -0.55
C SER A 338 -20.26 -6.74 -0.64
N PRO A 339 -20.90 -7.20 -1.73
CA PRO A 339 -22.35 -7.32 -1.79
C PRO A 339 -22.94 -8.14 -0.64
N ASN A 340 -22.19 -9.15 -0.14
CA ASN A 340 -22.63 -10.00 0.96
C ASN A 340 -22.56 -9.27 2.31
N ASP A 341 -21.53 -8.46 2.54
CA ASP A 341 -21.43 -7.59 3.73
C ASP A 341 -22.65 -6.67 3.81
N ILE A 342 -22.99 -6.00 2.69
CA ILE A 342 -24.13 -5.11 2.57
C ILE A 342 -25.46 -5.86 2.80
N LEU A 343 -25.62 -7.03 2.18
CA LEU A 343 -26.80 -7.86 2.35
C LEU A 343 -27.01 -8.24 3.82
N ARG A 344 -25.94 -8.58 4.55
CA ARG A 344 -26.00 -8.94 5.96
C ARG A 344 -26.41 -7.76 6.84
N ILE A 345 -25.88 -6.55 6.58
CA ILE A 345 -26.35 -5.32 7.25
C ILE A 345 -27.86 -5.18 7.05
N ASN A 346 -28.33 -5.25 5.81
CA ASN A 346 -29.72 -5.04 5.48
C ASN A 346 -30.66 -6.10 6.07
N LYS A 347 -30.25 -7.37 6.06
CA LYS A 347 -30.99 -8.46 6.72
C LYS A 347 -31.07 -8.27 8.24
N LEU A 348 -30.02 -7.74 8.87
CA LEU A 348 -29.95 -7.59 10.32
C LEU A 348 -30.74 -6.36 10.83
N TYR A 349 -30.72 -5.26 10.07
CA TYR A 349 -31.18 -3.95 10.53
C TYR A 349 -32.34 -3.34 9.73
N CYS A 350 -32.45 -3.63 8.44
CA CYS A 350 -33.24 -2.83 7.51
C CYS A 350 -34.55 -3.47 7.05
N ARG A 351 -34.92 -4.61 7.67
CA ARG A 351 -36.22 -5.24 7.52
C ARG A 351 -37.28 -4.52 8.34
#